data_AF-A0AAE1G420-F1
#
_entry.id   AF-A0AAE1G420-F1
#
_cell.length_a   1.000
_cell.length_b   1.000
_cell.length_c   1.000
_cell.angle_alpha   90.00
_cell.angle_beta   90.00
_cell.angle_gamma   90.00
#
_symmetry.space_group_name_H-M   'P 1'
#
loop_
_entity.id
_entity.type
_entity.pdbx_description
1 polymer ?
#
loop_
_entity_poly.entity_id
_entity_poly.type
_entity_poly.pdbx_seq_one_letter_code
_entity_poly.pdbx_strand_id
1 'polypeptide(L)'
;MEIEAIKVLLEAQNNSFKSALDFIVEQLNSRIKATEETVRDLTRSLEFSQAEVKDLQSQVIELVKKDNINKDIMETLKRKICELEQRSNYQEDYNRRCNLRFSGVPEQRGGETWEVTANTVTKLL
;
A
#
# COMPACT_ATOMS: atom_id res chain seq x y z
N MET A 1 60.93 -66.98 -0.60
CA MET A 1 60.52 -66.21 0.59
C MET A 1 60.23 -64.75 0.24
N GLU A 2 61.15 -64.06 -0.45
CA GLU A 2 60.99 -62.63 -0.78
C GLU A 2 59.83 -62.32 -1.75
N ILE A 3 59.63 -63.14 -2.79
CA ILE A 3 58.53 -62.94 -3.77
C ILE A 3 57.15 -63.02 -3.11
N GLU A 4 56.98 -63.91 -2.13
CA GLU A 4 55.71 -64.09 -1.43
C GLU A 4 55.41 -62.89 -0.52
N ALA A 5 56.42 -62.36 0.15
CA ALA A 5 56.30 -61.13 0.94
C ALA A 5 55.92 -59.91 0.07
N ILE A 6 56.48 -59.80 -1.13
CA ILE A 6 56.14 -58.73 -2.09
C ILE A 6 54.68 -58.85 -2.55
N LYS A 7 54.18 -60.06 -2.82
CA LYS A 7 52.77 -60.28 -3.19
C LYS A 7 51.81 -59.86 -2.08
N VAL A 8 52.11 -60.23 -0.84
CA VAL A 8 51.29 -59.85 0.33
C VAL A 8 51.26 -58.33 0.50
N LEU A 9 52.39 -57.64 0.30
CA LEU A 9 52.45 -56.18 0.35
C LEU A 9 51.63 -55.52 -0.75
N LEU A 10 51.68 -56.05 -1.98
CA LEU A 10 50.87 -55.56 -3.11
C LEU A 10 49.37 -55.78 -2.88
N GLU A 11 48.96 -56.94 -2.34
CA GLU A 11 47.56 -57.19 -1.97
C GLU A 11 47.09 -56.25 -0.85
N ALA A 12 47.91 -56.06 0.19
CA ALA A 12 47.61 -55.12 1.26
C ALA A 12 47.46 -53.68 0.74
N GLN A 13 48.35 -53.26 -0.17
CA GLN A 13 48.28 -51.94 -0.80
C GLN A 13 47.03 -51.79 -1.67
N ASN A 14 46.70 -52.79 -2.49
CA ASN A 14 45.50 -52.77 -3.34
C ASN A 14 44.22 -52.71 -2.49
N ASN A 15 44.15 -53.48 -1.41
CA ASN A 15 43.04 -53.44 -0.47
C ASN A 15 42.92 -52.07 0.22
N SER A 16 44.03 -51.48 0.63
CA SER A 16 44.05 -50.14 1.22
C SER A 16 43.55 -49.07 0.24
N PHE A 17 43.96 -49.14 -1.02
CA PHE A 17 43.48 -48.19 -2.03
C PHE A 17 41.99 -48.37 -2.32
N LYS A 18 41.52 -49.61 -2.39
CA LYS A 18 40.10 -49.92 -2.58
C LYS A 18 39.26 -49.34 -1.44
N SER A 19 39.66 -49.57 -0.18
CA SER A 19 38.96 -48.99 0.98
C SER A 19 38.98 -47.47 1.00
N ALA A 20 40.09 -46.83 0.61
CA ALA A 20 40.16 -45.37 0.53
C ALA A 20 39.21 -44.82 -0.54
N LEU A 21 39.13 -45.47 -1.71
CA LEU A 21 38.21 -45.09 -2.78
C LEU A 21 36.75 -45.29 -2.36
N ASP A 22 36.42 -46.41 -1.74
CA ASP A 22 35.07 -46.69 -1.23
C ASP A 22 34.63 -45.61 -0.23
N PHE A 23 35.51 -45.23 0.70
CA PHE A 23 35.24 -44.16 1.65
C PHE A 23 35.02 -42.79 0.97
N ILE A 24 35.86 -42.43 -0.01
CA ILE A 24 35.70 -41.17 -0.75
C ILE A 24 34.37 -41.15 -1.51
N VAL A 25 34.01 -42.25 -2.17
CA VAL A 25 32.74 -42.37 -2.91
C VAL A 25 31.55 -42.24 -1.97
N GLU A 26 31.60 -42.86 -0.79
CA GLU A 26 30.54 -42.75 0.20
C GLU A 26 30.39 -41.32 0.73
N GLN A 27 31.48 -40.63 1.02
CA GLN A 27 31.48 -39.22 1.43
C GLN A 27 30.92 -38.31 0.34
N LEU A 28 31.33 -38.51 -0.91
CA LEU A 28 30.82 -37.73 -2.04
C LEU A 28 29.31 -37.94 -2.23
N ASN A 29 28.85 -39.20 -2.18
CA ASN A 29 27.44 -39.53 -2.29
C ASN A 29 26.62 -38.88 -1.15
N SER A 30 27.13 -38.89 0.08
CA SER A 30 26.47 -38.24 1.21
C SER A 30 26.35 -36.73 0.99
N ARG A 31 27.41 -36.07 0.49
CA ARG A 31 27.40 -34.63 0.23
C ARG A 31 26.49 -34.26 -0.94
N ILE A 32 26.47 -35.07 -1.99
CA ILE A 32 25.56 -34.90 -3.13
C ILE A 32 24.11 -34.96 -2.64
N LYS A 33 23.73 -35.99 -1.89
CA LYS A 33 22.37 -36.11 -1.35
C LYS A 33 21.96 -34.91 -0.49
N ALA A 34 22.82 -34.49 0.44
CA ALA A 34 22.53 -33.32 1.29
C ALA A 34 22.36 -32.04 0.47
N THR A 35 23.16 -31.88 -0.59
CA THR A 35 23.05 -30.74 -1.51
C THR A 35 21.75 -30.80 -2.31
N GLU A 36 21.38 -31.97 -2.84
CA GLU A 36 20.13 -32.19 -3.57
C GLU A 36 18.90 -31.91 -2.71
N GLU A 37 18.91 -32.35 -1.45
CA GLU A 37 17.85 -32.05 -0.48
C GLU A 37 17.73 -30.55 -0.22
N THR A 38 18.86 -29.88 0.03
CA THR A 38 18.89 -28.43 0.26
C THR A 38 18.36 -27.67 -0.95
N VAL A 39 18.78 -28.06 -2.17
CA VAL A 39 18.30 -27.44 -3.41
C VAL A 39 16.80 -27.64 -3.56
N ARG A 40 16.28 -28.85 -3.29
CA ARG A 40 14.85 -29.14 -3.36
C ARG A 40 14.04 -28.28 -2.40
N ASP A 41 14.49 -28.14 -1.16
CA ASP A 41 13.81 -27.33 -0.15
C ASP A 41 13.82 -25.85 -0.52
N LEU A 42 14.96 -25.34 -1.03
CA LEU A 42 15.06 -23.97 -1.52
C LEU A 42 14.14 -23.72 -2.72
N THR A 43 14.09 -24.65 -3.68
CA THR A 43 13.17 -24.54 -4.83
C THR A 43 11.72 -24.45 -4.37
N ARG A 44 11.30 -25.30 -3.43
CA ARG A 44 9.94 -25.27 -2.88
C ARG A 44 9.63 -23.97 -2.14
N SER A 45 10.59 -23.48 -1.34
CA SER A 45 10.44 -22.20 -0.64
C SER A 45 10.34 -21.03 -1.62
N LEU A 46 11.08 -21.07 -2.72
CA LEU A 46 11.06 -20.04 -3.75
C LEU A 46 9.73 -20.05 -4.50
N GLU A 47 9.22 -21.22 -4.89
CA GLU A 47 7.90 -21.37 -5.53
C GLU A 47 6.78 -20.78 -4.66
N PHE A 48 6.81 -21.06 -3.36
CA PHE A 48 5.85 -20.50 -2.40
C PHE A 48 5.93 -18.98 -2.34
N SER A 49 7.13 -18.43 -2.15
CA SER A 49 7.34 -16.98 -2.08
C SER A 49 6.93 -16.28 -3.38
N GLN A 50 7.20 -16.91 -4.52
CA GLN A 50 6.87 -16.33 -5.82
C GLN A 50 5.37 -16.32 -6.11
N ALA A 51 4.62 -17.31 -5.60
CA ALA A 51 3.17 -17.30 -5.62
C ALA A 51 2.62 -16.12 -4.79
N GLU A 52 3.13 -15.93 -3.56
CA GLU A 52 2.72 -14.82 -2.70
C GLU A 52 3.03 -13.45 -3.32
N VAL A 53 4.22 -13.28 -3.90
CA VAL A 53 4.60 -12.04 -4.62
C VAL A 53 3.62 -11.74 -5.76
N LYS A 54 3.20 -12.75 -6.51
CA LYS A 54 2.24 -12.58 -7.62
C LYS A 54 0.86 -12.14 -7.11
N ASP A 55 0.40 -12.71 -6.00
CA ASP A 55 -0.86 -12.34 -5.38
C ASP A 55 -0.82 -10.90 -4.85
N LEU A 56 0.29 -10.51 -4.19
CA LEU A 56 0.51 -9.14 -3.73
C LEU A 56 0.55 -8.13 -4.90
N GLN A 57 1.22 -8.47 -5.99
CA GLN A 57 1.22 -7.63 -7.21
C GLN A 57 -0.19 -7.41 -7.75
N SER A 58 -1.02 -8.46 -7.75
CA SER A 58 -2.42 -8.37 -8.19
C SER A 58 -3.24 -7.43 -7.28
N GLN A 59 -3.05 -7.55 -5.96
CA GLN A 59 -3.70 -6.65 -4.99
C GLN A 59 -3.26 -5.20 -5.16
N VAL A 60 -1.98 -4.94 -5.40
CA VAL A 60 -1.47 -3.58 -5.66
C VAL A 60 -2.13 -2.97 -6.89
N ILE A 61 -2.26 -3.74 -7.98
CA ILE A 61 -2.92 -3.27 -9.20
C ILE A 61 -4.39 -2.90 -8.93
N GLU A 62 -5.12 -3.71 -8.15
CA GLU A 62 -6.49 -3.41 -7.79
C GLU A 62 -6.62 -2.15 -6.92
N LEU A 63 -5.73 -1.99 -5.93
CA LEU A 63 -5.71 -0.83 -5.06
C LEU A 63 -5.42 0.45 -5.85
N VAL A 64 -4.46 0.43 -6.78
CA VAL A 64 -4.17 1.57 -7.66
C VAL A 64 -5.37 1.92 -8.53
N LYS A 65 -6.08 0.93 -9.08
CA LYS A 65 -7.31 1.17 -9.84
C LYS A 65 -8.39 1.84 -8.97
N LYS A 66 -8.62 1.34 -7.76
CA LYS A 66 -9.59 1.91 -6.81
C LYS A 66 -9.20 3.35 -6.41
N ASP A 67 -7.93 3.60 -6.16
CA ASP A 67 -7.42 4.94 -5.82
C ASP A 67 -7.67 5.95 -6.94
N ASN A 68 -7.40 5.57 -8.19
CA ASN A 68 -7.68 6.44 -9.35
C ASN A 68 -9.18 6.75 -9.49
N ILE A 69 -10.04 5.74 -9.35
CA ILE A 69 -11.50 5.95 -9.37
C ILE A 69 -11.93 6.91 -8.24
N ASN A 70 -11.39 6.72 -7.04
CA ASN A 70 -11.70 7.58 -5.91
C ASN A 70 -11.26 9.03 -6.14
N LYS A 71 -10.09 9.25 -6.74
CA LYS A 71 -9.60 10.58 -7.13
C LYS A 71 -10.55 11.25 -8.12
N ASP A 72 -11.01 10.54 -9.14
CA ASP A 72 -11.95 11.07 -10.14
C ASP A 72 -13.31 11.44 -9.50
N ILE A 73 -13.79 10.59 -8.58
CA ILE A 73 -15.01 10.86 -7.81
C ILE A 73 -14.81 12.11 -6.94
N MET A 74 -13.68 12.24 -6.24
CA MET A 74 -13.39 13.39 -5.40
C MET A 74 -13.35 14.70 -6.20
N GLU A 75 -12.71 14.71 -7.37
CA GLU A 75 -12.68 15.90 -8.23
C GLU A 75 -14.07 16.26 -8.77
N THR A 76 -14.88 15.25 -9.09
CA THR A 76 -16.27 15.46 -9.49
C THR A 76 -17.11 16.05 -8.35
N LEU A 77 -16.95 15.55 -7.13
CA LEU A 77 -17.66 16.06 -5.96
C LEU A 77 -17.24 17.49 -5.61
N LYS A 78 -15.94 17.81 -5.65
CA LYS A 78 -15.44 19.17 -5.43
C LYS A 78 -16.06 20.16 -6.39
N ARG A 79 -16.09 19.83 -7.68
CA ARG A 79 -16.72 20.69 -8.70
C ARG A 79 -18.20 20.92 -8.42
N LYS A 80 -18.96 19.87 -8.07
CA LYS A 80 -20.36 19.99 -7.69
C LYS A 80 -20.57 20.87 -6.46
N ILE A 81 -19.69 20.78 -5.46
CA ILE A 81 -19.74 21.65 -4.28
C ILE A 81 -19.56 23.11 -4.71
N CYS A 82 -18.53 23.42 -5.51
CA CYS A 82 -18.32 24.79 -5.99
C CYS A 82 -19.53 25.33 -6.79
N GLU A 83 -20.13 24.51 -7.66
CA GLU A 83 -21.33 24.89 -8.42
C GLU A 83 -22.52 25.18 -7.48
N LEU A 84 -22.71 24.34 -6.47
CA LEU A 84 -23.79 24.52 -5.48
C LEU A 84 -23.57 25.76 -4.61
N GLU A 85 -22.34 26.02 -4.19
CA GLU A 85 -21.97 27.23 -3.44
C GLU A 85 -22.24 28.49 -4.25
N GLN A 86 -21.80 28.54 -5.51
CA GLN A 86 -22.06 29.67 -6.41
C GLN A 86 -23.56 29.91 -6.60
N ARG A 87 -24.33 28.83 -6.80
CA ARG A 87 -25.79 28.93 -6.94
C ARG A 87 -26.44 29.43 -5.66
N SER A 88 -25.98 28.96 -4.49
CA SER A 88 -26.48 29.40 -3.19
C SER A 88 -26.23 30.89 -2.99
N ASN A 89 -25.00 31.36 -3.23
CA ASN A 89 -24.64 32.76 -3.10
C ASN A 89 -25.48 33.65 -4.01
N TYR A 90 -25.66 33.24 -5.27
CA TYR A 90 -26.51 33.97 -6.20
C TYR A 90 -27.96 34.09 -5.70
N GLN A 91 -28.51 33.01 -5.13
CA GLN A 91 -29.87 33.03 -4.56
C GLN A 91 -29.95 33.93 -3.32
N GLU A 92 -28.95 33.92 -2.45
CA GLU A 92 -28.91 34.82 -1.29
C GLU A 92 -28.85 36.30 -1.70
N ASP A 93 -27.98 36.64 -2.65
CA ASP A 93 -27.84 38.00 -3.18
C ASP A 93 -29.14 38.46 -3.84
N TYR A 94 -29.77 37.59 -4.64
CA TYR A 94 -31.04 37.90 -5.29
C TYR A 94 -32.15 38.15 -4.27
N ASN A 95 -32.28 37.27 -3.27
CA ASN A 95 -33.30 37.38 -2.23
C ASN A 95 -33.12 38.62 -1.35
N ARG A 96 -31.87 39.07 -1.14
CA ARG A 96 -31.54 40.22 -0.31
C ARG A 96 -31.32 41.50 -1.10
N ARG A 97 -31.54 41.51 -2.42
CA ARG A 97 -31.17 42.61 -3.32
C ARG A 97 -31.77 43.97 -2.94
N CYS A 98 -32.95 43.98 -2.33
CA CYS A 98 -33.63 45.20 -1.88
C CYS A 98 -33.50 45.44 -0.38
N ASN A 99 -32.80 44.56 0.35
CA ASN A 99 -32.62 44.71 1.78
C ASN A 99 -31.52 45.74 2.04
N LEU A 100 -31.87 46.82 2.73
CA LEU A 100 -30.91 47.81 3.20
C LEU A 100 -30.52 47.48 4.65
N ARG A 101 -29.22 47.55 4.95
CA ARG A 101 -28.70 47.36 6.30
C ARG A 101 -28.18 48.70 6.84
N PHE A 102 -28.91 49.27 7.80
CA PHE A 102 -28.49 50.48 8.50
C PHE A 102 -27.63 50.09 9.71
N SER A 103 -26.40 50.62 9.77
CA SER A 103 -25.46 50.39 10.87
C SER A 103 -25.23 51.68 11.64
N GLY A 104 -24.99 51.60 12.95
CA GLY A 104 -24.75 52.79 13.80
C GLY A 104 -26.02 53.53 14.25
N VAL A 105 -27.20 52.93 14.12
CA VAL A 105 -28.44 53.46 14.69
C VAL A 105 -28.44 53.16 16.20
N PRO A 106 -28.61 54.15 17.09
CA PRO A 106 -28.61 53.93 18.53
C PRO A 106 -29.87 53.17 18.97
N GLU A 107 -29.68 52.12 19.77
CA GLU A 107 -30.79 51.32 20.29
C GLU A 107 -31.64 52.10 21.31
N GLN A 108 -32.96 51.98 21.21
CA GLN A 108 -33.87 52.58 22.19
C GLN A 108 -34.05 51.70 23.44
N ARG A 109 -34.00 52.34 24.61
CA ARG A 109 -34.23 51.65 25.90
C ARG A 109 -35.71 51.27 26.03
N GLY A 110 -35.97 49.98 26.22
CA GLY A 110 -37.33 49.43 26.40
C GLY A 110 -37.90 48.72 25.16
N GLY A 111 -37.14 48.64 24.07
CA GLY A 111 -37.56 48.03 22.80
C GLY A 111 -38.12 49.06 21.82
N GLU A 112 -38.05 48.74 20.53
CA GLU A 112 -38.59 49.59 19.45
C GLU A 112 -39.88 49.01 18.88
N THR A 113 -40.82 49.88 18.52
CA THR A 113 -41.99 49.51 17.72
C THR A 113 -41.71 49.77 16.23
N TRP A 114 -42.46 49.07 15.37
CA TRP A 114 -42.30 49.19 13.92
C TRP A 114 -42.43 50.63 13.43
N GLU A 115 -43.37 51.42 13.98
CA GLU A 115 -43.62 52.80 13.60
C GLU A 115 -42.43 53.71 13.92
N VAL A 116 -41.75 53.45 15.04
CA VAL A 116 -40.58 54.23 15.48
C VAL A 116 -39.39 53.93 14.59
N THR A 117 -39.15 52.65 14.27
CA THR A 117 -38.09 52.23 13.35
C THR A 117 -38.34 52.77 11.94
N ALA A 118 -39.58 52.69 11.43
CA ALA A 118 -39.94 53.21 10.11
C ALA A 118 -39.68 54.72 10.00
N ASN A 119 -40.14 55.52 10.97
CA ASN A 119 -39.88 56.96 11.01
C ASN A 119 -38.39 57.30 11.09
N THR A 120 -37.60 56.50 11.81
CA THR A 120 -36.16 56.69 11.93
C THR A 120 -35.46 56.41 10.61
N VAL A 121 -35.81 55.29 9.96
CA VAL A 121 -35.24 54.90 8.65
C VAL A 121 -35.59 55.91 7.55
N THR A 122 -36.82 56.43 7.51
CA THR A 122 -37.21 57.45 6.51
C THR A 122 -36.43 58.76 6.64
N LYS A 123 -35.93 59.09 7.84
CA LYS A 123 -35.08 60.28 8.04
C LYS A 123 -33.61 60.06 7.63
N LEU A 124 -33.19 58.81 7.46
CA LEU A 124 -31.82 58.42 7.13
C LEU A 124 -31.60 58.22 5.62
N LEU A 125 -32.68 58.10 4.84
CA LEU A 125 -32.67 58.00 3.38
C LEU A 125 -32.93 59.38 2.75
#